data_AF-A0A822E6K1-F1
#
_entry.id   AF-A0A822E6K1-F1
#
_cell.length_a   1.000
_cell.length_b   1.000
_cell.length_c   1.000
_cell.angle_alpha   90.00
_cell.angle_beta   90.00
_cell.angle_gamma   90.00
#
_symmetry.space_group_name_H-M   'P 1'
#
loop_
_entity.id
_entity.type
_entity.pdbx_description
1 polymer ?
#
loop_
_entity_poly.entity_id
_entity_poly.type
_entity_poly.pdbx_seq_one_letter_code
_entity_poly.pdbx_strand_id
1 'polypeptide(L)'
;TGGTFLGAANLPLGAQTLYGTVRLGPDTSDVEDRPALLNRYAGYHYSDTYINIFSHTHVFGAGIVDYGNVGIFPIQVDNNDNLQHMIA
;
A
#
# COMPACT_ATOMS: atom_id res chain seq x y z
N THR A 1 -2.66 14.64 4.05
CA THR A 1 -2.75 13.29 3.45
C THR A 1 -2.56 12.19 4.47
N GLY A 2 -1.87 12.43 5.59
CA GLY A 2 -2.11 11.75 6.86
C GLY A 2 -3.02 12.59 7.76
N GLY A 3 -3.80 11.92 8.61
CA GLY A 3 -4.71 12.52 9.58
C GLY A 3 -5.19 11.42 10.53
N THR A 4 -5.61 11.78 11.73
CA THR A 4 -6.19 10.82 12.69
C THR A 4 -7.71 10.96 12.66
N PHE A 5 -8.42 9.83 12.54
CA PHE A 5 -9.88 9.78 12.57
C PHE A 5 -10.55 10.67 11.49
N LEU A 6 -11.52 11.52 11.84
CA LEU A 6 -12.35 12.31 10.91
C LEU A 6 -11.59 13.34 10.05
N GLY A 7 -10.28 13.54 10.27
CA GLY A 7 -9.45 14.49 9.51
C GLY A 7 -8.57 13.85 8.43
N ALA A 8 -8.58 12.53 8.27
CA ALA A 8 -7.77 11.84 7.28
C ALA A 8 -8.47 11.82 5.91
N ALA A 9 -7.89 12.52 4.92
CA ALA A 9 -8.45 12.56 3.57
C ALA A 9 -8.34 11.22 2.80
N ASN A 10 -7.58 10.23 3.31
CA ASN A 10 -7.34 8.91 2.71
C ASN A 10 -7.13 9.00 1.19
N LEU A 11 -6.13 9.78 0.79
CA LEU A 11 -5.78 9.93 -0.62
C LEU A 11 -4.59 9.03 -0.90
N PRO A 12 -4.72 8.04 -1.80
CA PRO A 12 -3.59 7.26 -2.25
C PRO A 12 -2.63 8.15 -3.03
N LEU A 13 -1.34 8.03 -2.74
CA LEU A 13 -0.29 8.68 -3.54
C LEU A 13 0.12 7.70 -4.63
N GLY A 14 -0.52 7.79 -5.79
CA GLY A 14 -0.27 6.86 -6.89
C GLY A 14 -0.42 7.52 -8.25
N ALA A 15 0.26 6.96 -9.24
CA ALA A 15 0.12 7.38 -10.63
C ALA A 15 -1.25 6.91 -11.17
N GLN A 16 -2.05 7.84 -11.67
CA GLN A 16 -3.32 7.54 -12.33
C GLN A 16 -3.57 8.55 -13.46
N THR A 17 -4.13 8.06 -14.57
CA THR A 17 -4.73 8.92 -15.60
C THR A 17 -6.15 9.33 -15.22
N LEU A 18 -6.67 10.40 -15.81
CA LEU A 18 -8.04 10.85 -15.57
C LEU A 18 -9.03 9.73 -15.94
N TYR A 19 -9.87 9.32 -14.98
CA TYR A 19 -10.81 8.18 -15.07
C TYR A 19 -10.17 6.81 -15.40
N GLY A 20 -8.86 6.66 -15.19
CA GLY A 20 -8.17 5.39 -15.39
C GLY A 20 -8.59 4.32 -14.39
N THR A 21 -8.60 3.07 -14.83
CA THR A 21 -8.94 1.87 -14.02
C THR A 21 -7.81 1.41 -13.10
N VAL A 22 -6.58 1.84 -13.39
CA VAL A 22 -5.37 1.47 -12.63
C VAL A 22 -4.85 2.68 -11.89
N ARG A 23 -4.63 2.50 -10.59
CA ARG A 23 -4.05 3.46 -9.66
C ARG A 23 -2.86 2.77 -9.04
N LEU A 24 -1.66 3.01 -9.56
CA LEU A 24 -0.46 2.36 -9.03
C LEU A 24 0.10 3.21 -7.89
N GLY A 25 0.14 2.67 -6.68
CA GLY A 25 0.67 3.37 -5.51
C GLY A 25 1.25 2.42 -4.45
N PRO A 26 2.03 2.96 -3.50
CA PRO A 26 2.56 2.19 -2.38
C PRO A 26 1.51 1.99 -1.29
N ASP A 27 1.38 0.75 -0.83
CA ASP A 27 0.70 0.42 0.42
C ASP A 27 1.74 0.40 1.56
N THR A 28 1.52 1.22 2.58
CA THR A 28 2.46 1.43 3.69
C THR A 28 1.91 0.94 5.02
N SER A 29 2.82 0.64 5.94
CA SER A 29 2.49 0.36 7.34
C SER A 29 3.57 0.89 8.29
N ASP A 30 3.18 1.03 9.55
CA ASP A 30 4.08 1.33 10.65
C ASP A 30 4.90 0.10 11.11
N VAL A 31 4.40 -1.10 10.85
CA VAL A 31 5.06 -2.38 11.15
C VAL A 31 5.01 -3.28 9.93
N GLU A 32 6.12 -3.98 9.64
CA GLU A 32 6.32 -4.87 8.48
C GLU A 32 5.18 -5.87 8.23
N ASP A 33 4.47 -6.29 9.28
CA ASP A 33 3.45 -7.35 9.20
C ASP A 33 2.05 -6.89 9.67
N ARG A 34 1.83 -5.56 9.75
CA ARG A 34 0.52 -5.02 10.17
C ARG A 34 0.02 -3.97 9.20
N PRO A 35 -0.81 -4.35 8.20
CA PRO A 35 -1.62 -3.38 7.50
C PRO A 35 -2.62 -2.79 8.51
N ALA A 36 -2.26 -1.66 9.12
CA ALA A 36 -3.04 -1.05 10.17
C ALA A 36 -4.35 -0.49 9.61
N LEU A 37 -5.47 -1.15 9.93
CA LEU A 37 -6.81 -0.93 9.37
C LEU A 37 -7.47 0.42 9.71
N LEU A 38 -6.91 1.16 10.68
CA LEU A 38 -7.43 2.46 11.11
C LEU A 38 -6.57 3.59 10.51
N ASN A 39 -7.20 4.54 9.83
CA ASN A 39 -6.59 5.73 9.21
C ASN A 39 -5.71 5.49 7.97
N ARG A 40 -5.72 4.28 7.40
CA ARG A 40 -4.94 3.90 6.20
C ARG A 40 -5.84 3.29 5.11
N TYR A 41 -7.04 3.84 4.96
CA TYR A 41 -8.09 3.25 4.12
C TYR A 41 -7.76 3.23 2.62
N ALA A 42 -6.89 4.14 2.19
CA ALA A 42 -6.37 4.20 0.81
C ALA A 42 -5.03 3.46 0.63
N GLY A 43 -4.58 2.71 1.65
CA GLY A 43 -3.33 1.95 1.61
C GLY A 43 -2.08 2.74 1.99
N TYR A 44 -2.09 4.08 1.88
CA TYR A 44 -0.95 4.94 2.22
C TYR A 44 -1.22 5.80 3.46
N HIS A 45 -0.22 5.93 4.33
CA HIS A 45 -0.21 6.92 5.40
C HIS A 45 1.17 7.55 5.60
N TYR A 46 1.19 8.88 5.69
CA TYR A 46 2.44 9.66 5.67
C TYR A 46 3.40 9.34 6.82
N SER A 47 2.89 8.92 7.99
CA SER A 47 3.74 8.59 9.13
C SER A 47 4.33 7.18 9.08
N ASP A 48 4.02 6.40 8.04
CA ASP A 48 4.50 5.03 7.92
C ASP A 48 5.94 4.98 7.44
N THR A 49 6.69 4.02 7.96
CA THR A 49 8.11 3.85 7.67
C THR A 49 8.39 2.72 6.69
N TYR A 50 7.43 1.82 6.48
CA TYR A 50 7.58 0.64 5.62
C TYR A 50 6.60 0.69 4.45
N ILE A 51 7.09 0.32 3.26
CA ILE A 51 6.28 0.04 2.08
C ILE A 51 6.17 -1.48 1.99
N ASN A 52 4.97 -2.02 2.07
CA ASN A 52 4.75 -3.47 2.03
C ASN A 52 4.61 -3.98 0.60
N ILE A 53 3.92 -3.22 -0.25
CA ILE A 53 3.63 -3.63 -1.63
C ILE A 53 3.24 -2.41 -2.47
N PHE A 54 3.45 -2.47 -3.78
CA PHE A 54 2.86 -1.52 -4.72
C PHE A 54 1.62 -2.14 -5.35
N SER A 55 0.42 -1.65 -5.01
CA SER A 55 -0.83 -2.18 -5.54
C SER A 55 -1.40 -1.31 -6.66
N HIS A 56 -2.25 -1.92 -7.50
CA HIS A 56 -2.81 -1.31 -8.71
C HIS A 56 -4.20 -0.73 -8.52
N THR A 57 -4.79 -0.90 -7.34
CA THR A 57 -6.16 -0.49 -7.02
C THR A 57 -6.15 0.19 -5.65
N HIS A 58 -6.46 1.49 -5.65
CA HIS A 58 -6.68 2.29 -4.43
C HIS A 58 -8.02 3.04 -4.52
N VAL A 59 -8.85 3.00 -3.47
CA VAL A 59 -10.08 3.79 -3.36
C VAL A 59 -9.78 5.15 -2.71
N PHE A 60 -10.27 6.23 -3.30
CA PHE A 60 -10.16 7.59 -2.76
C PHE A 60 -11.21 7.83 -1.67
N GLY A 61 -10.80 8.36 -0.52
CA GLY A 61 -11.73 8.85 0.50
C GLY A 61 -12.61 7.78 1.14
N ALA A 62 -12.19 6.52 1.07
CA ALA A 62 -12.93 5.42 1.68
C ALA A 62 -12.87 5.51 3.22
N GLY A 63 -13.97 5.08 3.87
CA GLY A 63 -14.02 4.80 5.32
C GLY A 63 -13.85 3.31 5.64
N ILE A 64 -13.50 2.51 4.63
CA ILE A 64 -13.23 1.07 4.69
C ILE A 64 -11.96 0.81 3.85
N VAL A 65 -11.16 -0.18 4.25
CA VAL A 65 -9.87 -0.51 3.63
C VAL A 65 -10.07 -1.04 2.21
N ASP A 66 -9.26 -0.55 1.27
CA ASP A 66 -9.16 -1.11 -0.08
C ASP A 66 -8.43 -2.47 -0.05
N TYR A 67 -8.90 -3.42 -0.85
CA TYR A 67 -8.37 -4.78 -0.93
C TYR A 67 -7.18 -4.94 -1.88
N GLY A 68 -6.51 -3.87 -2.31
CA GLY A 68 -5.15 -3.90 -2.88
C GLY A 68 -4.91 -5.09 -3.83
N ASN A 69 -5.85 -5.33 -4.74
CA ASN A 69 -6.19 -6.67 -5.21
C ASN A 69 -5.09 -7.34 -6.05
N VAL A 70 -4.15 -6.55 -6.58
CA VAL A 70 -2.95 -6.97 -7.31
C VAL A 70 -1.82 -6.04 -6.95
N GLY A 71 -0.79 -6.58 -6.30
CA GLY A 71 0.40 -5.82 -5.94
C GLY A 71 1.70 -6.52 -6.27
N ILE A 72 2.75 -5.72 -6.43
CA ILE A 72 4.11 -6.17 -6.74
C ILE A 72 5.05 -5.64 -5.68
N PHE A 73 5.92 -6.51 -5.17
CA PHE A 73 7.02 -6.13 -4.30
C PHE A 73 8.35 -6.53 -4.96
N PRO A 74 9.20 -5.58 -5.36
CA PRO A 74 10.51 -5.92 -5.92
C PRO A 74 11.45 -6.38 -4.81
N ILE A 75 12.01 -7.58 -4.95
CA ILE A 75 13.07 -8.09 -4.07
C ILE A 75 14.38 -8.17 -4.85
N GLN A 76 15.47 -7.76 -4.20
CA GLN A 76 16.82 -8.09 -4.67
C GLN A 76 17.33 -9.22 -3.79
N VAL A 77 17.76 -10.31 -4.42
CA VAL A 77 18.35 -11.44 -3.70
C VAL A 77 19.73 -11.72 -4.26
N ASP A 78 20.72 -11.65 -3.37
CA ASP A 78 22.14 -11.79 -3.73
C ASP A 78 22.55 -13.27 -3.95
N ASN A 79 21.75 -14.24 -3.47
CA ASN A 79 22.04 -15.67 -3.59
C ASN A 79 20.78 -16.53 -3.87
N ASN A 80 20.87 -17.47 -4.80
CA ASN A 80 19.73 -18.26 -5.28
C ASN A 80 19.12 -19.20 -4.22
N ASP A 81 19.88 -19.57 -3.19
CA ASP A 81 19.38 -20.38 -2.08
C ASP A 81 18.38 -19.60 -1.21
N ASN A 82 18.59 -18.29 -1.04
CA ASN A 82 17.68 -17.42 -0.30
C ASN A 82 16.38 -17.19 -1.08
N LEU A 83 16.42 -17.18 -2.42
CA LEU A 83 15.21 -17.13 -3.24
C LEU A 83 14.32 -18.34 -2.94
N GLN A 84 14.86 -19.55 -2.96
CA GLN A 84 14.08 -20.78 -2.73
C GLN A 84 13.38 -20.82 -1.38
N HIS A 85 13.95 -20.17 -0.35
CA HIS A 85 13.33 -20.07 0.98
C HIS A 85 12.21 -19.04 1.08
N MET A 86 12.14 -18.08 0.14
CA MET A 86 11.13 -17.00 0.15
C MET A 86 9.87 -17.33 -0.67
N ILE A 87 9.95 -18.31 -1.58
CA ILE A 87 8.85 -18.77 -2.46
C ILE A 87 8.25 -20.12 -2.06
N ALA A 88 8.80 -20.79 -1.05
CA ALA A 88 8.35 -22.09 -0.55
C ALA A 88 7.55 -21.98 0.76
#